data_AF-X0T7L7-F1
#
_entry.id   AF-X0T7L7-F1
#
_cell.length_a   1.000
_cell.length_b   1.000
_cell.length_c   1.000
_cell.angle_alpha   90.00
_cell.angle_beta   90.00
_cell.angle_gamma   90.00
#
_symmetry.space_group_name_H-M   'P 1'
#
loop_
_entity.id
_entity.type
_entity.pdbx_description
1 polymer ?
#
loop_
_entity_poly.entity_id
_entity_poly.type
_entity_poly.pdbx_seq_one_letter_code
_entity_poly.pdbx_strand_id
1 'polypeptide(L)'
;MASTRPEEELYDLQSDPYEINNLAEDPKHQETLEKLRGILDKWIEETGDQGGIPEDPRIGVIAYQDVQKYYEPEQKKRRLPANAPPVEYLEYWKKTLFPARSKEETKK
;
A
#
# COMPACT_ATOMS: atom_id res chain seq x y z
N MET A 1 -12.51 6.99 -9.75
CA MET A 1 -11.13 6.90 -9.22
C MET A 1 -10.18 6.91 -10.41
N ALA A 2 -9.09 7.68 -10.36
CA ALA A 2 -8.09 7.71 -11.41
C ALA A 2 -7.43 6.32 -11.57
N SER A 3 -7.00 5.98 -12.78
CA SER A 3 -6.34 4.68 -13.08
C SER A 3 -4.97 4.54 -12.45
N THR A 4 -4.30 5.67 -12.20
CA THR A 4 -3.00 5.79 -11.55
C THR A 4 -3.01 7.04 -10.68
N ARG A 5 -2.10 7.11 -9.71
CA ARG A 5 -1.86 8.38 -9.01
C ARG A 5 -1.19 9.39 -9.96
N PRO A 6 -1.46 10.68 -9.80
CA PRO A 6 -0.73 11.72 -10.53
C PRO A 6 0.73 11.75 -10.09
N GLU A 7 1.56 12.43 -10.87
CA GLU A 7 2.99 12.61 -10.57
C GLU A 7 3.19 13.42 -9.28
N GLU A 8 2.36 14.44 -9.07
CA GLU A 8 2.43 15.31 -7.90
C GLU A 8 1.05 15.50 -7.25
N GLU A 9 1.08 15.62 -5.93
CA GLU A 9 -0.10 15.88 -5.10
C GLU A 9 0.21 17.03 -4.13
N LEU A 10 -0.65 18.04 -4.08
CA LEU A 10 -0.53 19.19 -3.19
C LEU A 10 -1.81 19.35 -2.38
N TYR A 11 -1.71 19.35 -1.06
CA TYR A 11 -2.86 19.44 -0.15
C TYR A 11 -2.70 20.60 0.81
N ASP A 12 -3.78 21.36 1.03
CA ASP A 12 -3.88 22.32 2.12
C ASP A 12 -4.46 21.61 3.34
N LEU A 13 -3.61 21.23 4.28
CA LEU A 13 -4.01 20.47 5.48
C LEU A 13 -4.94 21.24 6.42
N GLN A 14 -5.02 22.58 6.32
CA GLN A 14 -5.93 23.36 7.16
C GLN A 14 -7.37 23.26 6.65
N SER A 15 -7.55 23.34 5.33
CA SER A 15 -8.87 23.27 4.70
C SER A 15 -9.27 21.84 4.28
N ASP A 16 -8.29 20.97 4.08
CA ASP A 16 -8.45 19.56 3.70
C ASP A 16 -7.60 18.60 4.57
N PRO A 17 -8.02 18.35 5.82
CA PRO A 17 -7.28 17.49 6.76
C PRO A 17 -7.19 16.02 6.35
N TYR A 18 -7.93 15.61 5.33
CA TYR A 18 -7.99 14.22 4.85
C TYR A 18 -7.37 14.03 3.47
N GLU A 19 -6.74 15.07 2.91
CA GLU A 19 -5.98 15.00 1.66
C GLU A 19 -6.80 14.42 0.50
N ILE A 20 -8.04 14.90 0.36
CA ILE A 20 -8.99 14.42 -0.66
C ILE A 20 -8.91 15.27 -1.94
N ASN A 21 -8.59 16.55 -1.81
CA ASN A 21 -8.63 17.54 -2.88
C ASN A 21 -7.22 17.92 -3.30
N ASN A 22 -6.69 17.24 -4.32
CA ASN A 22 -5.38 17.56 -4.87
C ASN A 22 -5.40 18.92 -5.60
N LEU A 23 -4.56 19.85 -5.15
CA LEU A 23 -4.40 21.21 -5.66
C LEU A 23 -3.23 21.36 -6.66
N ALA A 24 -2.51 20.27 -6.98
CA ALA A 24 -1.29 20.33 -7.80
C ALA A 24 -1.53 20.94 -9.20
N GLU A 25 -2.71 20.75 -9.77
CA GLU A 25 -3.07 21.32 -11.08
C GLU A 25 -3.78 22.69 -10.98
N ASP A 26 -4.06 23.20 -9.77
CA ASP A 26 -4.70 24.51 -9.61
C ASP A 26 -3.70 25.64 -9.90
N PRO A 27 -3.96 26.52 -10.90
CA PRO A 27 -3.10 27.65 -11.22
C PRO A 27 -2.81 28.58 -10.03
N LYS A 28 -3.73 28.67 -9.05
CA LYS A 28 -3.56 29.53 -7.87
C LYS A 28 -2.47 29.04 -6.93
N HIS A 29 -2.11 27.75 -7.00
CA HIS A 29 -1.19 27.11 -6.06
C HIS A 29 0.18 26.78 -6.68
N GLN A 30 0.41 27.14 -7.94
CA GLN A 30 1.65 26.78 -8.68
C GLN A 30 2.91 27.34 -8.02
N GLU A 31 2.90 28.58 -7.54
CA GLU A 31 4.05 29.15 -6.82
C GLU A 31 4.40 28.34 -5.56
N THR A 32 3.38 27.84 -4.85
CA THR A 32 3.58 26.99 -3.67
C THR A 32 4.14 25.63 -4.06
N LEU A 33 3.60 25.02 -5.12
CA LEU A 33 4.06 23.74 -5.66
C LEU A 33 5.54 23.82 -6.06
N GLU A 34 5.91 24.81 -6.87
CA GLU A 34 7.29 25.03 -7.34
C GLU A 34 8.26 25.24 -6.18
N LYS A 35 7.85 26.04 -5.17
CA LYS A 35 8.65 26.27 -3.97
C LYS A 35 8.90 24.97 -3.20
N LEU A 36 7.87 24.18 -2.96
CA LEU A 36 7.98 22.93 -2.20
C LEU A 36 8.78 21.88 -2.98
N ARG A 37 8.59 21.81 -4.30
CA ARG A 37 9.40 20.97 -5.19
C ARG A 37 10.89 21.31 -5.07
N GLY A 38 11.24 22.59 -5.17
CA GLY A 38 12.64 23.02 -5.04
C GLY A 38 13.25 22.71 -3.67
N ILE A 39 12.46 22.75 -2.58
CA ILE A 39 12.92 22.32 -1.25
C ILE A 39 13.19 20.82 -1.21
N LEU A 40 12.31 20.01 -1.81
CA LEU A 40 12.48 18.56 -1.90
C LEU A 40 13.70 18.19 -2.75
N ASP A 41 13.83 18.76 -3.94
CA ASP A 41 14.95 18.50 -4.85
C ASP A 41 16.29 18.78 -4.17
N LYS A 42 16.38 19.92 -3.47
CA LYS A 42 17.56 20.29 -2.70
C LYS A 42 17.86 19.26 -1.59
N TRP A 43 16.85 18.79 -0.87
CA TRP A 43 17.03 17.78 0.17
C TRP A 43 17.51 16.43 -0.39
N ILE A 44 16.97 16.01 -1.54
CA ILE A 44 17.41 14.80 -2.25
C ILE A 44 18.91 14.89 -2.57
N GLU A 45 19.36 16.02 -3.11
CA GLU A 45 20.77 16.26 -3.42
C GLU A 45 21.64 16.29 -2.15
N GLU A 46 21.24 17.04 -1.13
CA GLU A 46 22.01 17.24 0.10
C GLU A 46 22.18 15.95 0.92
N THR A 47 21.19 15.06 0.88
CA THR A 47 21.22 13.79 1.61
C THR A 47 21.77 12.63 0.80
N GLY A 48 21.91 12.80 -0.52
CA GLY A 48 22.27 11.71 -1.42
C GLY A 48 21.20 10.62 -1.47
N ASP A 49 19.93 11.02 -1.45
CA ASP A 49 18.80 10.08 -1.50
C ASP A 49 18.87 9.22 -2.78
N GLN A 50 18.74 7.90 -2.60
CA GLN A 50 18.80 6.90 -3.67
C GLN A 50 17.42 6.47 -4.16
N GLY A 51 16.33 7.06 -3.64
CA GLY A 51 14.95 6.69 -3.98
C GLY A 51 14.60 6.84 -5.46
N GLY A 52 15.30 7.72 -6.19
CA GLY A 52 15.18 7.84 -7.65
C GLY A 52 15.93 6.77 -8.45
N ILE A 53 16.72 5.91 -7.79
CA ILE A 53 17.49 4.84 -8.42
C ILE A 53 16.71 3.54 -8.24
N PRO A 54 16.18 2.94 -9.32
CA PRO A 54 15.51 1.66 -9.22
C PRO A 54 16.44 0.60 -8.63
N GLU A 55 15.90 -0.19 -7.69
CA GLU A 55 16.62 -1.36 -7.19
C GLU A 55 16.88 -2.36 -8.32
N ASP A 56 17.93 -3.18 -8.15
CA ASP A 56 18.18 -4.27 -9.08
C ASP A 56 16.96 -5.22 -9.06
N PRO A 57 16.32 -5.51 -10.23
CA PRO A 57 15.13 -6.35 -10.28
C PRO A 57 15.30 -7.73 -9.62
N ARG A 58 16.54 -8.23 -9.52
CA ARG A 58 16.86 -9.50 -8.86
C ARG A 58 16.59 -9.46 -7.35
N ILE A 59 16.68 -8.30 -6.71
CA ILE A 59 16.41 -8.13 -5.26
C ILE A 59 14.95 -8.46 -4.96
N GLY A 60 14.01 -7.93 -5.76
CA GLY A 60 12.58 -8.26 -5.63
C GLY A 60 12.30 -9.75 -5.84
N VAL A 61 13.00 -10.40 -6.79
CA VAL A 61 12.88 -11.85 -7.03
C VAL A 61 13.39 -12.66 -5.85
N ILE A 62 14.56 -12.32 -5.31
CA ILE A 62 15.15 -12.99 -4.14
C ILE A 62 14.24 -12.83 -2.93
N ALA A 63 13.79 -11.61 -2.65
CA ALA A 63 12.88 -11.33 -1.55
C ALA A 63 11.59 -12.14 -1.66
N TYR A 64 11.01 -12.24 -2.86
CA TYR A 64 9.83 -13.07 -3.09
C TYR A 64 10.11 -14.54 -2.79
N GLN A 65 11.22 -15.10 -3.27
CA GLN A 65 11.60 -16.50 -3.02
C GLN A 65 11.86 -16.78 -1.54
N ASP A 66 12.55 -15.88 -0.84
CA ASP A 66 12.82 -16.00 0.59
C ASP A 66 11.54 -15.94 1.41
N VAL A 67 10.62 -15.05 1.05
CA VAL A 67 9.30 -14.97 1.67
C VAL A 67 8.54 -16.29 1.46
N GLN A 68 8.54 -16.87 0.25
CA GLN A 68 7.85 -18.15 -0.01
C GLN A 68 8.30 -19.28 0.91
N LYS A 69 9.60 -19.34 1.27
CA LYS A 69 10.13 -20.33 2.23
C LYS A 69 9.40 -20.32 3.58
N TYR A 70 9.00 -19.15 4.06
CA TYR A 70 8.27 -19.00 5.33
C TYR A 70 6.76 -19.20 5.17
N TYR A 71 6.20 -18.80 4.03
CA TYR A 71 4.75 -18.84 3.79
C TYR A 71 4.25 -20.23 3.37
N GLU A 72 5.02 -20.98 2.58
CA GLU A 72 4.60 -22.31 2.09
C GLU A 72 4.26 -23.31 3.21
N PRO A 73 5.07 -23.45 4.29
CA PRO A 73 4.73 -24.37 5.38
C PRO A 73 3.42 -23.97 6.08
N GLU A 74 3.19 -22.67 6.26
CA GLU A 74 1.97 -22.16 6.88
C GLU A 74 0.73 -22.38 5.99
N GLN A 75 0.84 -22.14 4.69
CA GLN A 75 -0.23 -22.44 3.74
C GLN A 75 -0.54 -23.94 3.71
N LYS A 76 0.48 -24.81 3.73
CA LYS A 76 0.31 -26.27 3.85
C LYS A 76 -0.44 -26.66 5.13
N LYS A 77 -0.07 -26.09 6.29
CA LYS A 77 -0.80 -26.31 7.56
C LYS A 77 -2.27 -25.90 7.46
N ARG A 78 -2.55 -24.81 6.73
CA ARG A 78 -3.89 -24.26 6.50
C ARG A 78 -4.65 -24.94 5.36
N ARG A 79 -4.00 -25.86 4.63
CA ARG A 79 -4.53 -26.52 3.42
C ARG A 79 -4.88 -25.52 2.31
N LEU A 80 -4.11 -24.44 2.21
CA LEU A 80 -4.17 -23.48 1.12
C LEU A 80 -3.10 -23.80 0.07
N PRO A 81 -3.35 -23.51 -1.22
CA PRO A 81 -2.35 -23.69 -2.26
C PRO A 81 -1.15 -22.72 -2.08
N ALA A 82 0.02 -23.13 -2.60
CA ALA A 82 1.28 -22.39 -2.47
C ALA A 82 1.22 -20.95 -3.02
N ASN A 83 0.38 -20.73 -4.02
CA ASN A 83 0.10 -19.41 -4.60
C ASN A 83 -1.40 -19.11 -4.55
N ALA A 84 -2.02 -19.34 -3.39
CA ALA A 84 -3.44 -19.08 -3.20
C ALA A 84 -3.77 -17.63 -3.58
N PRO A 85 -4.71 -17.41 -4.51
CA PRO A 85 -5.14 -16.06 -4.83
C PRO A 85 -5.73 -15.39 -3.58
N PRO A 86 -5.67 -14.06 -3.45
CA PRO A 86 -6.11 -13.34 -2.25
C PRO A 86 -7.52 -13.75 -1.77
N VAL A 87 -8.42 -14.08 -2.68
CA VAL A 87 -9.79 -14.54 -2.37
C VAL A 87 -9.81 -15.81 -1.51
N GLU A 88 -8.96 -16.79 -1.77
CA GLU A 88 -8.91 -18.04 -0.99
C GLU A 88 -8.36 -17.80 0.42
N TYR A 89 -7.38 -16.90 0.54
CA TYR A 89 -6.84 -16.48 1.83
C TYR A 89 -7.90 -15.75 2.67
N LEU A 90 -8.70 -14.89 2.04
CA LEU A 90 -9.81 -14.19 2.68
C LEU A 90 -10.90 -15.15 3.19
N GLU A 91 -11.29 -16.14 2.39
CA GLU A 91 -12.29 -17.14 2.82
C GLU A 91 -11.78 -17.99 4.00
N TYR A 92 -10.50 -18.38 4.00
CA TYR A 92 -9.90 -19.05 5.16
C TYR A 92 -10.00 -18.20 6.44
N TRP A 93 -9.65 -16.91 6.37
CA TRP A 93 -9.70 -16.04 7.55
C TRP A 93 -11.12 -15.70 7.98
N LYS A 94 -12.06 -15.52 7.04
CA LYS A 94 -13.49 -15.37 7.37
C LYS A 94 -13.98 -16.54 8.20
N LYS A 95 -13.69 -17.77 7.76
CA LYS A 95 -14.06 -18.99 8.50
C LYS A 95 -13.35 -19.09 9.86
N THR A 96 -12.08 -18.73 9.92
CA THR A 96 -11.24 -18.91 11.12
C THR A 96 -11.55 -17.87 12.20
N LEU A 97 -11.69 -16.60 11.83
CA LEU A 97 -11.88 -15.49 12.76
C LEU A 97 -13.34 -15.21 13.06
N PHE A 98 -14.25 -15.57 12.15
CA PHE A 98 -15.69 -15.34 12.29
C PHE A 98 -16.47 -16.65 12.09
N PRO A 99 -16.28 -17.67 12.94
CA PRO A 99 -17.10 -18.87 12.86
C PRO A 99 -18.58 -18.50 13.06
N ALA A 100 -19.47 -19.18 12.34
CA ALA A 100 -20.90 -18.96 12.48
C ALA A 100 -21.29 -19.11 13.96
N ARG A 101 -21.94 -18.08 14.53
CA ARG A 101 -22.56 -18.18 15.86
C ARG A 101 -23.45 -19.42 15.87
N SER A 102 -23.29 -20.28 16.87
CA SER A 102 -24.13 -21.45 17.02
C SER A 102 -25.60 -21.03 17.03
N LYS A 103 -26.45 -21.76 16.30
CA LYS A 103 -27.90 -21.57 16.28
C LYS A 103 -28.55 -22.05 17.60
N GLU A 104 -27.94 -21.77 18.75
CA GLU A 104 -28.48 -22.11 20.07
C GLU A 104 -28.92 -20.89 20.89
N GLU A 105 -28.68 -19.66 20.42
CA GLU A 105 -29.16 -18.43 21.08
C GLU A 105 -30.50 -17.89 20.55
N THR A 106 -31.35 -18.75 19.99
CA THR A 106 -32.78 -18.43 19.79
C THR A 106 -33.66 -19.46 20.48
N LYS A 107 -33.44 -19.64 21.78
CA LYS A 107 -34.49 -20.14 22.68
C LYS A 107 -34.26 -19.63 24.11
N LYS A 108 -34.64 -18.37 24.36
CA LYS A 108 -35.16 -17.95 25.65
C LYS A 108 -36.07 -16.75 25.49
#